data_AF-A0A0S7EQP4-F1
#
_entry.id   AF-A0A0S7EQP4-F1
#
_cell.length_a   1.000
_cell.length_b   1.000
_cell.length_c   1.000
_cell.angle_alpha   90.00
_cell.angle_beta   90.00
_cell.angle_gamma   90.00
#
_symmetry.space_group_name_H-M   'P 1'
#
loop_
_entity.id
_entity.type
_entity.pdbx_description
1 polymer ?
#
loop_
_entity_poly.entity_id
_entity_poly.type
_entity_poly.pdbx_seq_one_letter_code
_entity_poly.pdbx_strand_id
1 'polypeptide(L)'
;RCFSDCFFTHTENNKTLTFDLSPMSNVASLILGPSFTSKGTKYLHLFNISLCGHEGKRAAICTDNVTDVSSKDDQSDLSQFVNTVDSFLCQSTIIPGDGRGF
;
A
#
# COMPACT_ATOMS: atom_id res chain seq x y z
N ARG A 1 -14.21 -4.56 10.88
CA ARG A 1 -12.91 -4.06 10.43
C ARG A 1 -11.85 -4.85 11.16
N CYS A 2 -11.08 -5.65 10.43
CA CYS A 2 -10.03 -6.50 10.96
C CYS A 2 -8.69 -5.78 10.73
N PHE A 3 -7.82 -5.75 11.74
CA PHE A 3 -6.46 -5.23 11.62
C PHE A 3 -5.46 -6.32 11.96
N SER A 4 -4.26 -6.21 11.40
CA SER A 4 -3.13 -7.08 11.77
C SER A 4 -2.56 -6.62 13.11
N ASP A 5 -2.52 -7.51 14.09
CA ASP A 5 -1.89 -7.32 15.40
C ASP A 5 -0.40 -7.71 15.41
N CYS A 6 0.21 -7.85 14.23
CA CYS A 6 1.56 -8.38 14.00
C CYS A 6 1.71 -9.88 14.24
N PHE A 7 0.67 -10.62 14.62
CA PHE A 7 0.78 -12.05 14.86
C PHE A 7 0.12 -12.83 13.74
N PHE A 8 0.85 -13.83 13.22
CA PHE A 8 0.30 -14.76 12.24
C PHE A 8 0.37 -16.17 12.79
N THR A 9 -0.79 -16.82 12.87
CA THR A 9 -0.90 -18.22 13.33
C THR A 9 -1.29 -19.13 12.18
N HIS A 10 -0.48 -20.16 11.94
CA HIS A 10 -0.75 -21.19 10.94
C HIS A 10 -0.72 -22.57 11.61
N THR A 11 -1.80 -23.33 11.43
CA THR A 11 -1.91 -24.68 11.98
C THR A 11 -1.72 -25.70 10.86
N GLU A 12 -0.69 -26.53 10.97
CA GLU A 12 -0.40 -27.61 10.03
C GLU A 12 -0.11 -28.90 10.78
N ASN A 13 -0.75 -30.01 10.38
CA ASN A 13 -0.54 -31.34 10.98
C ASN A 13 -0.65 -31.35 12.53
N ASN A 14 -1.70 -30.71 13.08
CA ASN A 14 -1.93 -30.54 14.52
C ASN A 14 -0.83 -29.78 15.29
N LYS A 15 0.07 -29.09 14.59
CA LYS A 15 1.03 -28.14 15.18
C LYS A 15 0.61 -26.74 14.83
N THR A 16 0.53 -25.88 15.83
CA THR A 16 0.26 -24.45 15.62
C THR A 16 1.59 -23.70 15.63
N LEU A 17 1.91 -23.06 14.53
CA LEU A 17 3.05 -22.16 14.40
C LEU A 17 2.56 -20.74 14.57
N THR A 18 3.21 -19.98 15.45
CA THR A 18 2.93 -18.56 15.66
C THR A 18 4.16 -17.77 15.23
N PHE A 19 3.96 -16.82 14.33
CA PHE A 19 4.99 -15.94 13.80
C PHE A 19 4.76 -14.53 14.35
N ASP A 20 5.79 -13.99 15.00
CA ASP A 20 5.82 -12.61 15.47
C ASP A 20 6.43 -11.71 14.38
N LEU A 21 5.60 -10.86 13.78
CA LEU A 21 5.99 -9.90 12.75
C LEU A 21 6.29 -8.51 13.32
N SER A 22 6.26 -8.32 14.64
CA SER A 22 6.57 -7.04 15.30
C SER A 22 7.92 -6.46 14.89
N PRO A 23 9.00 -7.25 14.66
CA PRO A 23 10.26 -6.71 14.14
C PRO A 23 10.14 -6.07 12.74
N MET A 24 9.10 -6.43 11.98
CA MET A 24 8.77 -5.90 10.65
C MET A 24 7.60 -4.91 10.69
N SER A 25 7.32 -4.31 11.85
CA SER A 25 6.22 -3.35 12.01
C SER A 25 6.43 -2.02 11.30
N ASN A 26 7.67 -1.73 10.88
CA ASN A 26 7.99 -0.50 10.17
C ASN A 26 7.49 -0.55 8.73
N VAL A 27 7.21 0.63 8.18
CA VAL A 27 6.81 0.76 6.79
C VAL A 27 8.00 0.42 5.89
N ALA A 28 7.81 -0.56 5.01
CA ALA A 28 8.71 -0.91 3.93
C ALA A 28 8.30 -0.18 2.64
N SER A 29 9.27 0.34 1.90
CA SER A 29 9.04 1.01 0.62
C SER A 29 9.54 0.15 -0.53
N LEU A 30 8.69 -0.06 -1.54
CA LEU A 30 9.01 -0.79 -2.76
C LEU A 30 8.79 0.11 -3.98
N ILE A 31 9.81 0.23 -4.82
CA ILE A 31 9.68 0.90 -6.12
C ILE A 31 9.60 -0.19 -7.19
N LEU A 32 8.52 -0.20 -7.95
CA LEU A 32 8.43 -1.03 -9.15
C LEU A 32 9.21 -0.38 -10.30
N GLY A 33 9.62 -1.21 -11.26
CA GLY A 33 10.36 -0.77 -12.44
C GLY A 33 9.67 0.37 -13.22
N PRO A 34 10.44 1.12 -14.03
CA PRO A 34 9.92 2.27 -14.74
C PRO A 34 8.89 1.86 -15.79
N SER A 35 7.83 2.65 -15.85
CA SER A 35 6.81 2.59 -16.90
C SER A 35 6.76 3.93 -17.63
N PHE A 36 6.16 3.94 -18.82
CA PHE A 36 6.12 5.11 -19.69
C PHE A 36 4.69 5.38 -20.15
N THR A 37 4.28 6.63 -20.11
CA THR A 37 3.02 7.06 -20.75
C THR A 37 3.14 6.94 -22.27
N SER A 38 2.01 7.04 -22.99
CA SER A 38 2.00 7.08 -24.46
C SER A 38 2.79 8.26 -25.05
N LYS A 39 3.08 9.29 -24.25
CA LYS A 39 3.91 10.45 -24.60
C LYS A 39 5.38 10.29 -24.17
N GLY A 40 5.76 9.11 -23.66
CA GLY A 40 7.14 8.81 -23.26
C GLY A 40 7.53 9.34 -21.87
N THR A 41 6.59 9.83 -21.07
CA THR A 41 6.89 10.28 -19.71
C THR A 41 7.18 9.09 -18.82
N LYS A 42 8.41 9.01 -18.29
CA LYS A 42 8.80 8.00 -17.30
C LYS A 42 8.06 8.23 -15.98
N TYR A 43 7.47 7.20 -15.42
CA TYR A 43 6.93 7.19 -14.07
C TYR A 43 7.32 5.91 -13.33
N LEU A 44 7.30 6.00 -12.00
CA LEU A 44 7.61 4.92 -11.07
C LEU A 44 6.42 4.73 -10.14
N HIS A 45 6.08 3.48 -9.82
CA HIS A 45 5.16 3.20 -8.72
C HIS A 45 5.94 2.97 -7.45
N LEU A 46 5.65 3.75 -6.41
CA LEU A 46 6.14 3.58 -5.06
C LEU A 46 5.02 2.99 -4.21
N PHE A 47 5.32 1.90 -3.51
CA PHE A 47 4.44 1.28 -2.53
C PHE A 47 5.04 1.41 -1.14
N ASN A 48 4.28 1.95 -0.20
CA ASN A 48 4.60 1.92 1.22
C ASN A 48 3.71 0.89 1.90
N ILE A 49 4.32 -0.12 2.52
CA ILE A 49 3.67 -1.32 3.03
C ILE A 49 4.02 -1.50 4.50
N SER A 50 3.02 -1.74 5.37
CA SER A 50 3.24 -2.25 6.73
C SER A 50 2.49 -3.57 6.92
N LEU A 51 3.13 -4.52 7.62
CA LEU A 51 2.52 -5.80 8.00
C LEU A 51 1.71 -5.71 9.30
N CYS A 52 1.94 -4.65 10.07
CA CYS A 52 1.34 -4.43 11.37
C CYS A 52 0.39 -3.23 11.31
N GLY A 53 -0.79 -3.39 11.89
CA GLY A 53 -1.71 -2.29 12.13
C GLY A 53 -1.45 -1.61 13.47
N HIS A 54 -1.78 -0.32 13.54
CA HIS A 54 -1.69 0.41 14.79
C HIS A 54 -3.02 0.26 15.54
N GLU A 55 -3.03 -0.56 16.60
CA GLU A 55 -4.16 -0.85 17.51
C GLU A 55 -5.17 0.31 17.65
N GLY A 56 -6.15 0.37 16.77
CA GLY A 56 -7.21 1.39 16.79
C GLY A 56 -6.82 2.82 16.40
N LYS A 57 -5.58 3.15 15.97
CA LYS A 57 -5.18 4.52 15.57
C LYS A 57 -4.82 4.69 14.10
N ARG A 58 -5.81 4.51 13.22
CA ARG A 58 -5.88 4.96 11.81
C ARG A 58 -5.67 3.82 10.80
N ALA A 59 -6.54 3.83 9.78
CA ALA A 59 -6.25 3.24 8.48
C ALA A 59 -5.02 3.94 7.87
N ALA A 60 -4.32 3.28 6.94
CA ALA A 60 -3.28 3.97 6.18
C ALA A 60 -3.90 5.20 5.48
N ILE A 61 -3.42 6.40 5.83
CA ILE A 61 -3.82 7.63 5.14
C ILE A 61 -2.75 7.92 4.11
N CYS A 62 -3.07 7.59 2.86
CA CYS A 62 -2.22 7.88 1.73
C CYS A 62 -2.58 9.27 1.22
N THR A 63 -1.62 10.19 1.23
CA THR A 63 -1.82 11.53 0.66
C THR A 63 -1.22 11.54 -0.72
N ASP A 64 -2.04 11.79 -1.73
CA ASP A 64 -1.54 12.05 -3.08
C ASP A 64 -1.08 13.51 -3.15
N ASN A 65 0.18 13.72 -3.57
CA ASN A 65 0.77 15.05 -3.74
C ASN A 65 0.74 15.48 -5.21
N VAL A 66 -0.22 14.98 -6.00
CA VAL A 66 -0.50 15.48 -7.35
C VAL A 66 -1.38 16.73 -7.25
N THR A 67 -0.82 17.89 -7.58
CA THR A 67 -1.60 19.12 -7.76
C THR A 67 -2.16 19.12 -9.18
N ASP A 68 -3.23 18.36 -9.45
CA ASP A 68 -3.88 18.41 -10.77
C ASP A 68 -5.26 19.07 -10.70
N VAL A 69 -5.47 19.93 -11.69
CA VAL A 69 -6.58 20.87 -11.82
C VAL A 69 -7.73 20.12 -12.47
N SER A 70 -8.56 19.44 -11.70
CA SER A 70 -10.02 19.33 -11.89
C SER A 70 -10.63 18.19 -11.07
N SER A 71 -11.69 18.54 -10.35
CA SER A 71 -12.80 17.69 -9.91
C SER A 71 -12.46 16.38 -9.18
N LYS A 72 -12.75 16.44 -7.88
CA LYS A 72 -13.17 15.33 -7.02
C LYS A 72 -13.95 14.25 -7.79
N ASP A 73 -13.60 13.00 -7.58
CA ASP A 73 -14.55 11.88 -7.56
C ASP A 73 -14.20 10.97 -6.37
N ASP A 74 -14.64 11.43 -5.20
CA ASP A 74 -14.87 10.62 -4.02
C ASP A 74 -16.08 9.70 -4.29
N GLN A 75 -15.88 8.54 -4.90
CA GLN A 75 -16.68 7.30 -4.75
C GLN A 75 -16.40 6.36 -5.91
N SER A 76 -15.60 5.32 -5.67
CA SER A 76 -15.78 4.06 -6.37
C SER A 76 -16.13 2.99 -5.35
N ASP A 77 -17.26 2.34 -5.62
CA ASP A 77 -17.95 1.33 -4.83
C ASP A 77 -17.01 0.27 -4.20
N LEU A 78 -16.79 0.36 -2.89
CA LEU A 78 -16.15 -0.69 -2.07
C LEU A 78 -17.20 -1.63 -1.45
N SER A 79 -18.40 -1.71 -1.99
CA SER A 79 -19.55 -2.38 -1.37
C SER A 79 -19.66 -3.87 -1.72
N GLN A 80 -18.56 -4.62 -1.82
CA GLN A 80 -18.65 -6.07 -1.93
C GLN A 80 -17.37 -6.84 -1.59
N PHE A 81 -16.87 -6.69 -0.35
CA PHE A 81 -15.87 -7.62 0.16
C PHE A 81 -16.22 -8.10 1.57
N VAL A 82 -16.93 -9.23 1.63
CA VAL A 82 -17.07 -10.02 2.85
C VAL A 82 -15.72 -10.73 3.04
N ASN A 83 -14.97 -10.34 4.08
CA ASN A 83 -13.58 -10.74 4.41
C ASN A 83 -12.44 -9.85 3.86
N THR A 84 -12.62 -8.53 3.74
CA THR A 84 -11.48 -7.62 3.56
C THR A 84 -10.75 -7.38 4.88
N VAL A 85 -9.45 -7.67 4.87
CA VAL A 85 -8.50 -7.16 5.88
C VAL A 85 -8.10 -5.75 5.43
N ASP A 86 -8.25 -4.76 6.32
CA ASP A 86 -7.75 -3.42 6.05
C ASP A 86 -6.20 -3.50 6.04
N SER A 87 -5.59 -3.36 4.86
CA SER A 87 -4.14 -3.45 4.70
C SER A 87 -3.49 -2.06 4.71
N PHE A 88 -2.27 -1.98 5.25
CA PHE A 88 -1.52 -0.73 5.34
C PHE A 88 -0.67 -0.53 4.09
N LEU A 89 -1.34 -0.36 2.95
CA LEU A 89 -0.71 -0.18 1.64
C LEU A 89 -1.04 1.20 1.08
N CYS A 90 -0.01 1.98 0.78
CA CYS A 90 -0.14 3.21 -0.01
C CYS A 90 0.59 3.07 -1.33
N GLN A 91 -0.10 3.30 -2.44
CA GLN A 91 0.51 3.45 -3.75
C GLN A 91 0.67 4.95 -4.07
N SER A 92 1.83 5.32 -4.62
CA SER A 92 2.09 6.65 -5.18
C SER A 92 2.73 6.51 -6.55
N THR A 93 2.46 7.47 -7.43
CA THR A 93 3.10 7.56 -8.75
C THR A 93 4.09 8.72 -8.73
N ILE A 94 5.36 8.44 -9.00
CA ILE A 94 6.43 9.43 -9.01
C ILE A 94 6.86 9.66 -10.45
N ILE A 95 6.83 10.92 -10.87
CA ILE A 95 7.42 11.39 -12.12
C ILE A 95 8.80 11.99 -11.77
N PRO A 96 9.92 11.34 -12.15
CA PRO A 96 11.25 11.87 -11.85
C PRO A 96 11.47 13.23 -12.51
N GLY A 97 11.98 14.21 -11.76
CA GLY A 97 12.12 15.60 -12.21
C GLY A 97 13.15 15.85 -13.30
N ASP A 98 14.03 14.91 -13.62
CA ASP A 98 14.99 15.07 -14.71
C ASP A 98 15.51 13.76 -15.28
N GLY A 99 15.55 13.69 -16.60
CA GLY A 99 16.05 12.58 -17.39
C GLY A 99 15.66 12.73 -18.85
N ARG A 100 16.06 13.87 -19.44
CA ARG A 100 16.07 14.23 -20.87
C ARG A 100 15.60 13.09 -21.78
N GLY A 101 14.43 13.30 -22.40
CA GLY A 101 13.93 12.43 -23.46
C GLY A 101 14.98 12.26 -24.56
N PHE A 102 15.07 11.04 -25.06
CA PHE A 102 15.57 10.77 -26.41
C PHE A 102 14.35 10.68 -27.33
#